data_AF-U5S203-F1
#
_entry.id   AF-U5S203-F1
#
_cell.length_a   1.000
_cell.length_b   1.000
_cell.length_c   1.000
_cell.angle_alpha   90.00
_cell.angle_beta   90.00
_cell.angle_gamma   90.00
#
_symmetry.space_group_name_H-M   'P 1'
#
loop_
_entity.id
_entity.type
_entity.pdbx_description
1 polymer ?
#
loop_
_entity_poly.entity_id
_entity_poly.type
_entity_poly.pdbx_seq_one_letter_code
_entity_poly.pdbx_strand_id
1 'polypeptide(L)'
;ATANISIIMAKYIRELGYHARAHHFGNYGAVMAPCLIAAGMGELTRTGDCVAHPRMGFRNKVAAITTDLPLVPDKPIDFGMADFCRVCNKCADNCPSQAIT
;
A
#
# COMPACT_ATOMS: atom_id res chain seq x y z
N ALA A 1 -7.80 -13.01 2.00
CA ALA A 1 -8.30 -12.23 3.15
C ALA A 1 -8.59 -10.78 2.76
N THR A 2 -7.60 -10.00 2.32
CA THR A 2 -7.78 -8.55 2.01
C THR A 2 -8.86 -8.26 0.97
N ALA A 3 -9.03 -9.11 -0.04
CA ALA A 3 -10.12 -8.99 -1.02
C ALA A 3 -11.51 -9.09 -0.38
N ASN A 4 -11.74 -10.08 0.50
CA ASN A 4 -13.04 -10.25 1.16
C ASN A 4 -13.35 -9.04 2.06
N ILE A 5 -12.34 -8.56 2.80
CA ILE A 5 -12.48 -7.38 3.67
C ILE A 5 -12.85 -6.14 2.83
N SER A 6 -12.13 -5.87 1.74
CA SER A 6 -12.40 -4.70 0.92
C SER A 6 -13.75 -4.77 0.19
N ILE A 7 -14.19 -5.96 -0.24
CA ILE A 7 -15.50 -6.17 -0.85
C ILE A 7 -16.64 -5.91 0.15
N ILE A 8 -16.54 -6.46 1.35
CA ILE A 8 -17.54 -6.28 2.42
C ILE A 8 -17.62 -4.80 2.81
N MET A 9 -16.49 -4.16 3.04
CA MET A 9 -16.42 -2.73 3.38
C MET A 9 -16.97 -1.84 2.25
N ALA A 10 -16.62 -2.12 0.99
CA ALA A 10 -17.16 -1.36 -0.14
C ALA A 10 -18.68 -1.56 -0.29
N LYS A 11 -19.20 -2.76 0.00
CA LYS A 11 -20.65 -2.99 0.05
C LYS A 11 -21.30 -2.14 1.13
N TYR A 12 -20.74 -2.13 2.33
CA TYR A 12 -21.23 -1.32 3.44
C TYR A 12 -21.27 0.17 3.09
N ILE A 13 -20.19 0.71 2.48
CA ILE A 13 -20.18 2.12 2.06
C ILE A 13 -21.27 2.41 1.00
N ARG A 14 -21.53 1.48 0.08
CA ARG A 14 -22.66 1.60 -0.86
C ARG A 14 -24.02 1.59 -0.17
N GLU A 15 -24.19 0.83 0.90
CA GLU A 15 -25.42 0.82 1.71
C GLU A 15 -25.63 2.15 2.47
N LEU A 16 -24.56 2.90 2.74
CA LEU A 16 -24.64 4.27 3.26
C LEU A 16 -25.03 5.32 2.21
N GLY A 17 -25.18 4.94 0.93
CA GLY A 17 -25.56 5.83 -0.17
C GLY A 17 -24.40 6.44 -0.95
N TYR A 18 -23.17 5.98 -0.73
CA TYR A 18 -21.96 6.49 -1.37
C TYR A 18 -21.43 5.52 -2.43
N HIS A 19 -20.83 6.00 -3.51
CA HIS A 19 -20.14 5.15 -4.47
C HIS A 19 -18.87 4.57 -3.84
N ALA A 20 -18.67 3.25 -3.96
CA ALA A 20 -17.44 2.61 -3.49
C ALA A 20 -17.02 1.42 -4.36
N ARG A 21 -15.73 1.36 -4.71
CA ARG A 21 -15.10 0.28 -5.47
C ARG A 21 -13.92 -0.32 -4.69
N ALA A 22 -13.94 -1.64 -4.52
CA ALA A 22 -12.82 -2.37 -3.93
C ALA A 22 -11.71 -2.64 -4.96
N HIS A 23 -10.46 -2.46 -4.53
CA HIS A 23 -9.24 -2.74 -5.29
C HIS A 23 -8.42 -3.80 -4.56
N HIS A 24 -8.17 -4.93 -5.21
CA HIS A 24 -7.42 -6.05 -4.65
C HIS A 24 -6.79 -6.88 -5.79
N PHE A 25 -6.07 -7.95 -5.44
CA PHE A 25 -5.27 -8.75 -6.39
C PHE A 25 -6.00 -9.23 -7.66
N GLY A 26 -7.33 -9.37 -7.62
CA GLY A 26 -8.14 -9.81 -8.75
C GLY A 26 -8.94 -8.71 -9.43
N ASN A 27 -8.82 -7.46 -8.97
CA ASN A 27 -9.58 -6.32 -9.47
C ASN A 27 -8.90 -4.98 -9.12
N TYR A 28 -7.71 -4.72 -9.65
CA TYR A 28 -7.05 -3.42 -9.46
C TYR A 28 -7.58 -2.39 -10.47
N GLY A 29 -7.82 -1.18 -9.97
CA GLY A 29 -8.07 0.02 -10.78
C GLY A 29 -7.24 1.22 -10.29
N ALA A 30 -6.30 0.95 -9.38
CA ALA A 30 -5.40 1.92 -8.77
C ALA A 30 -4.06 1.22 -8.47
N VAL A 31 -2.98 1.99 -8.44
CA VAL A 31 -1.65 1.49 -8.07
C VAL A 31 -1.49 1.61 -6.55
N MET A 32 -1.21 0.50 -5.88
CA MET A 32 -1.26 0.44 -4.42
C MET A 32 -0.14 1.21 -3.72
N ALA A 33 1.08 1.24 -4.29
CA ALA A 33 2.22 1.90 -3.64
C ALA A 33 1.97 3.41 -3.40
N PRO A 34 1.54 4.20 -4.41
CA PRO A 34 1.13 5.60 -4.19
C PRO A 34 0.01 5.75 -3.16
N CYS A 35 -1.01 4.87 -3.18
CA CYS A 35 -2.11 4.92 -2.22
C CYS A 35 -1.63 4.73 -0.78
N LEU A 36 -0.71 3.79 -0.54
CA LEU A 36 -0.16 3.54 0.80
C LEU A 36 0.68 4.70 1.31
N ILE A 37 1.52 5.29 0.45
CA ILE A 37 2.34 6.46 0.81
C ILE A 37 1.43 7.65 1.14
N ALA A 38 0.44 7.93 0.30
CA ALA A 38 -0.52 9.01 0.52
C ALA A 38 -1.33 8.83 1.81
N ALA A 39 -1.70 7.59 2.15
CA ALA A 39 -2.43 7.24 3.37
C ALA A 39 -1.53 7.12 4.62
N GLY A 40 -0.23 7.44 4.54
CA GLY A 40 0.67 7.37 5.69
C GLY A 40 0.98 5.95 6.18
N MET A 41 0.75 4.93 5.35
CA MET A 41 0.94 3.52 5.72
C MET A 41 2.40 3.06 5.62
N GLY A 42 3.28 3.86 5.01
CA GLY A 42 4.68 3.51 4.85
C GLY A 42 5.41 4.37 3.83
N GLU A 43 6.66 4.03 3.60
CA GLU A 43 7.54 4.69 2.62
C GLU A 43 7.99 3.72 1.52
N LEU A 44 8.32 4.31 0.37
CA LEU A 44 8.93 3.60 -0.74
C LEU A 44 10.30 3.05 -0.34
N THR A 45 10.71 1.98 -0.99
CA THR A 45 11.94 1.29 -0.66
C THR A 45 12.75 0.90 -1.90
N ARG A 46 13.98 0.41 -1.69
CA ARG A 46 14.87 -0.06 -2.76
C ARG A 46 14.26 -1.15 -3.64
N THR A 47 13.38 -2.00 -3.11
CA THR A 47 12.81 -3.11 -3.89
C THR A 47 11.83 -2.66 -4.98
N GLY A 48 11.58 -1.35 -5.13
CA GLY A 48 10.73 -0.79 -6.17
C GLY A 48 9.30 -0.63 -5.68
N ASP A 49 8.34 -1.31 -6.33
CA ASP A 49 6.88 -1.20 -6.10
C ASP A 49 6.38 -1.72 -4.74
N CYS A 50 7.23 -1.70 -3.72
CA CYS A 50 6.93 -2.16 -2.37
C CYS A 50 7.13 -1.03 -1.35
N VAL A 51 6.09 -0.84 -0.54
CA VAL A 51 6.06 0.10 0.57
C VAL A 51 6.28 -0.66 1.88
N ALA A 52 7.23 -0.18 2.68
CA ALA A 52 7.51 -0.75 4.00
C ALA A 52 6.72 -0.02 5.07
N HIS A 53 5.97 -0.78 5.88
CA HIS A 53 5.23 -0.26 7.02
C HIS A 53 6.14 -0.19 8.26
N PRO A 54 6.13 0.90 9.06
CA PRO A 54 7.08 1.09 10.18
C PRO A 54 7.11 -0.07 11.19
N ARG A 55 5.98 -0.74 11.41
CA ARG A 55 5.88 -1.88 12.36
C ARG A 55 5.96 -3.27 11.73
N MET A 56 5.61 -3.41 10.45
CA MET A 56 5.46 -4.72 9.80
C MET A 56 6.54 -4.96 8.72
N GLY A 57 7.33 -3.94 8.41
CA GLY A 57 8.22 -3.91 7.27
C GLY A 57 7.46 -4.23 5.98
N PHE A 58 8.07 -5.08 5.18
CA PHE A 58 7.56 -5.49 3.87
C PHE A 58 6.56 -6.64 3.89
N ARG A 59 6.32 -7.27 5.04
CA ARG A 59 5.53 -8.50 5.11
C ARG A 59 4.03 -8.19 5.15
N ASN A 60 3.55 -7.46 4.15
CA ASN A 60 2.16 -7.04 4.02
C ASN A 60 1.64 -7.22 2.58
N LYS A 61 0.33 -7.40 2.46
CA LYS A 61 -0.43 -7.30 1.22
C LYS A 61 -1.60 -6.37 1.48
N VAL A 62 -1.96 -5.59 0.48
CA VAL A 62 -2.90 -4.49 0.67
C VAL A 62 -4.07 -4.59 -0.30
N ALA A 63 -5.15 -3.93 0.07
CA ALA A 63 -6.31 -3.64 -0.76
C ALA A 63 -6.73 -2.21 -0.41
N ALA A 64 -7.36 -1.53 -1.37
CA ALA A 64 -7.86 -0.17 -1.18
C ALA A 64 -9.33 -0.10 -1.59
N ILE A 65 -10.02 0.95 -1.15
CA ILE A 65 -11.38 1.25 -1.60
C ILE A 65 -11.37 2.71 -2.06
N THR A 66 -11.79 2.96 -3.29
CA THR A 66 -12.08 4.33 -3.75
C THR A 66 -13.55 4.62 -3.49
N THR A 67 -13.84 5.80 -2.94
CA THR A 67 -15.21 6.21 -2.59
C THR A 67 -15.35 7.74 -2.60
N ASP A 68 -16.58 8.22 -2.75
CA ASP A 68 -16.99 9.61 -2.58
C ASP A 68 -17.51 9.93 -1.15
N LEU A 69 -17.49 8.95 -0.24
CA LEU A 69 -17.75 9.17 1.18
C LEU A 69 -16.77 10.22 1.74
N PRO A 70 -17.24 11.32 2.35
CA PRO A 70 -16.36 12.33 2.94
C PRO A 70 -15.61 11.74 4.14
N LEU A 71 -14.29 11.66 4.02
CA LEU A 71 -13.35 11.18 5.04
C LEU A 71 -12.26 12.23 5.28
N VAL A 72 -11.70 12.24 6.48
CA VAL A 72 -10.52 13.07 6.78
C VAL A 72 -9.28 12.33 6.28
N PRO A 73 -8.50 12.88 5.35
CA PRO A 73 -7.30 12.22 4.86
C PRO A 73 -6.19 12.15 5.91
N ASP A 74 -5.52 11.01 5.99
CA ASP A 74 -4.25 10.89 6.70
C ASP A 74 -3.14 11.65 5.97
N LYS A 75 -1.97 11.76 6.62
CA LYS A 75 -0.78 12.39 6.05
C LYS A 75 0.29 11.35 5.76
N PRO A 76 1.11 11.53 4.70
CA PRO A 76 2.32 10.75 4.50
C PRO A 76 3.23 10.80 5.74
N ILE A 77 4.01 9.75 5.93
CA ILE A 77 4.98 9.63 7.02
C ILE A 77 6.41 9.67 6.51
N ASP A 78 7.33 10.04 7.39
CA ASP A 78 8.78 9.92 7.19
C ASP A 78 9.38 9.29 8.46
N PHE A 79 9.92 8.10 8.30
CA PHE A 79 10.66 7.31 9.26
C PHE A 79 12.06 6.93 8.73
N GLY A 80 12.56 7.65 7.71
CA GLY A 80 13.93 7.52 7.20
C GLY A 80 14.19 6.29 6.35
N MET A 81 13.18 5.72 5.68
CA MET A 81 13.34 4.49 4.88
C MET A 81 14.25 4.71 3.67
N ALA A 82 14.17 5.88 3.02
CA ALA A 82 15.04 6.22 1.90
C ALA A 82 16.52 6.24 2.31
N ASP A 83 16.85 6.89 3.43
CA ASP A 83 18.21 6.96 3.96
C ASP A 83 18.74 5.58 4.39
N PHE A 84 17.89 4.78 5.02
CA PHE A 84 18.21 3.40 5.37
C PHE A 84 18.50 2.55 4.12
N CYS A 85 17.64 2.65 3.10
CA CYS A 85 17.80 1.91 1.86
C CYS A 85 19.10 2.26 1.13
N ARG A 86 19.56 3.52 1.21
CA ARG A 86 20.80 3.98 0.56
C ARG A 86 22.04 3.16 0.96
N VAL A 87 22.10 2.69 2.20
CA VAL A 87 23.28 1.99 2.74
C VAL A 87 23.08 0.48 2.91
N CYS A 88 21.82 -0.01 2.97
CA CYS A 88 21.55 -1.39 3.35
C CYS A 88 21.92 -2.44 2.29
N ASN A 89 21.51 -2.26 1.02
CA ASN A 89 21.68 -3.17 -0.13
C ASN A 89 21.27 -4.66 0.02
N LYS A 90 20.83 -5.10 1.20
CA LYS A 90 20.52 -6.51 1.47
C LYS A 90 19.55 -7.15 0.47
N CYS A 91 18.53 -6.42 0.01
CA CYS A 91 17.58 -6.95 -0.97
C CYS A 91 18.19 -7.08 -2.39
N ALA A 92 19.10 -6.19 -2.78
CA ALA A 92 19.82 -6.27 -4.05
C ALA A 92 20.78 -7.47 -4.05
N ASP A 93 21.58 -7.61 -3.00
CA ASP A 93 22.58 -8.68 -2.86
C ASP A 93 21.96 -10.08 -2.89
N ASN A 94 20.75 -10.22 -2.35
CA ASN A 94 20.06 -11.50 -2.23
C ASN A 94 19.02 -11.74 -3.33
N CYS A 95 18.87 -10.83 -4.30
CA CYS A 95 17.91 -11.01 -5.39
C CYS A 95 18.38 -12.12 -6.34
N PRO A 96 17.66 -13.25 -6.48
CA PRO A 96 18.13 -14.35 -7.33
C PRO A 96 18.26 -13.96 -8.81
N SER A 97 17.44 -13.01 -9.26
CA SER A 97 17.44 -12.50 -10.63
C SER A 97 18.20 -11.19 -10.82
N GLN A 98 18.83 -10.66 -9.77
CA GLN A 98 19.55 -9.37 -9.80
C GLN A 98 18.70 -8.22 -10.37
N ALA A 99 17.40 -8.22 -10.05
CA ALA A 99 16.44 -7.24 -10.58
C ALA A 99 16.34 -5.97 -9.74
N ILE A 100 17.01 -5.92 -8.59
CA ILE A 100 16.95 -4.81 -7.63
C ILE A 100 18.31 -4.11 -7.65
N THR A 101 18.30 -2.78 -7.84
CA THR A 101 19.50 -1.93 -7.88
C THR A 101 19.88 -1.36 -6.52
#